data_AF-A0A7G1I475-F1
#
_entry.id   AF-A0A7G1I475-F1
#
_cell.length_a   1.000
_cell.length_b   1.000
_cell.length_c   1.000
_cell.angle_alpha   90.00
_cell.angle_beta   90.00
_cell.angle_gamma   90.00
#
_symmetry.space_group_name_H-M   'P 1'
#
loop_
_entity.id
_entity.type
_entity.pdbx_description
1 polymer ?
#
loop_
_entity_poly.entity_id
_entity_poly.type
_entity_poly.pdbx_seq_one_letter_code
_entity_poly.pdbx_strand_id
1 'polypeptide(L)'
;MSGILGELESGARGLPDIVRFIDRVRAVLETPASPTGCFMVNTMVEVGDGIPEVQELVAAYRRRIERALKAALDTAARAGDIEAGSSQDRARLIQAALFGAMAVSRAGDLAPARAALQSITRELRRWRSHVRR
;
A
#
# COMPACT_ATOMS: atom_id res chain seq x y z
N MET A 1 14.17 -14.17 4.15
CA MET A 1 14.31 -12.70 4.10
C MET A 1 12.93 -12.11 3.87
N SER A 2 12.31 -11.51 4.89
CA SER A 2 11.02 -10.84 4.70
C SER A 2 11.28 -9.55 3.92
N GLY A 3 10.84 -9.50 2.66
CA GLY A 3 10.94 -8.29 1.83
C GLY A 3 10.12 -7.13 2.40
N ILE A 4 10.01 -6.02 1.66
CA ILE A 4 9.32 -4.80 2.11
C ILE A 4 7.87 -5.04 2.63
N LEU A 5 7.21 -6.12 2.18
CA LEU A 5 5.86 -6.53 2.56
C LEU A 5 5.77 -7.35 3.85
N GLY A 6 6.87 -7.87 4.37
CA GLY A 6 6.85 -8.92 5.39
C GLY A 6 6.05 -8.58 6.66
N GLU A 7 6.16 -7.35 7.15
CA GLU A 7 5.39 -6.90 8.32
C GLU A 7 3.92 -6.66 7.98
N LEU A 8 3.63 -6.17 6.78
CA LEU A 8 2.26 -5.95 6.33
C LEU A 8 1.52 -7.29 6.18
N GLU A 9 2.20 -8.32 5.70
CA GLU A 9 1.63 -9.67 5.53
C GLU A 9 1.31 -10.36 6.85
N SER A 10 2.08 -10.07 7.90
CA SER A 10 1.74 -10.50 9.27
C SER A 10 0.43 -9.85 9.73
N GLY A 11 0.28 -8.54 9.52
CA GLY A 11 -0.91 -7.78 9.91
C GLY A 11 -1.24 -7.83 11.42
N ALA A 12 -0.30 -8.30 12.24
CA ALA A 12 -0.49 -8.59 13.66
C ALA A 12 -0.76 -7.35 14.51
N ARG A 13 -0.32 -6.17 14.07
CA ARG A 13 -0.47 -4.90 14.81
C ARG A 13 -1.56 -4.00 14.23
N GLY A 14 -2.22 -4.39 13.14
CA GLY A 14 -3.27 -3.61 12.51
C GLY A 14 -2.78 -2.33 11.81
N LEU A 15 -3.41 -1.18 12.06
CA LEU A 15 -3.03 0.11 11.44
C LEU A 15 -1.52 0.43 11.55
N PRO A 16 -0.85 0.21 12.70
CA PRO A 16 0.61 0.33 12.82
C PRO A 16 1.45 -0.42 11.75
N ASP A 17 1.03 -1.59 11.28
CA ASP A 17 1.77 -2.32 10.23
C ASP A 17 1.68 -1.61 8.89
N ILE A 18 0.49 -1.07 8.57
CA ILE A 18 0.26 -0.31 7.35
C ILE A 18 1.10 0.97 7.37
N VAL A 19 1.12 1.70 8.50
CA VAL A 19 1.93 2.93 8.64
C VAL A 19 3.41 2.63 8.40
N ARG A 20 3.96 1.58 9.04
CA ARG A 20 5.38 1.21 8.84
C ARG A 20 5.68 0.81 7.40
N PHE A 21 4.77 0.08 6.76
CA PHE A 21 4.91 -0.27 5.37
C PHE A 21 4.97 0.98 4.47
N ILE A 22 4.05 1.94 4.65
CA ILE A 22 4.05 3.19 3.88
C ILE A 22 5.32 4.03 4.16
N ASP A 23 5.78 4.10 5.41
CA ASP A 23 7.02 4.81 5.75
C ASP A 23 8.26 4.16 5.11
N ARG A 24 8.31 2.82 5.00
CA ARG A 24 9.37 2.12 4.26
C ARG A 24 9.33 2.42 2.77
N VAL A 25 8.14 2.41 2.16
CA VAL A 25 7.98 2.76 0.75
C VAL A 25 8.45 4.19 0.49
N ARG A 26 8.09 5.14 1.37
CA ARG A 26 8.57 6.53 1.28
C ARG A 26 10.10 6.60 1.37
N ALA A 27 10.70 5.90 2.33
CA ALA A 27 12.16 5.88 2.48
C ALA A 27 12.89 5.33 1.23
N VAL A 28 12.33 4.30 0.59
CA VAL A 28 12.87 3.75 -0.67
C VAL A 28 12.80 4.79 -1.79
N LEU A 29 11.66 5.48 -1.95
CA LEU A 29 11.48 6.52 -2.97
C LEU A 29 12.37 7.76 -2.77
N GLU A 30 12.70 8.08 -1.52
CA GLU A 30 13.54 9.24 -1.17
C GLU A 30 15.04 8.93 -1.24
N THR A 31 15.42 7.66 -1.40
CA THR A 31 16.82 7.26 -1.53
C THR A 31 17.34 7.59 -2.94
N PRO A 32 18.37 8.46 -3.11
CA PRO A 32 18.82 8.90 -4.43
C PRO A 32 19.30 7.79 -5.38
N ALA A 33 19.80 6.68 -4.82
CA ALA A 33 20.29 5.53 -5.57
C ALA A 33 19.20 4.49 -5.91
N SER A 34 17.98 4.66 -5.41
CA SER A 34 16.87 3.76 -5.70
C SER A 34 16.31 4.02 -7.11
N PRO A 35 15.96 2.96 -7.86
CA PRO A 35 15.15 3.11 -9.07
C PRO A 35 13.82 3.83 -8.77
N THR A 36 13.34 4.65 -9.70
CA THR A 36 12.08 5.38 -9.54
C THR A 36 10.86 4.46 -9.67
N GLY A 37 9.82 4.74 -8.88
CA GLY A 37 8.60 3.93 -8.86
C GLY A 37 8.79 2.55 -8.20
N CYS A 38 7.96 1.60 -8.61
CA CYS A 38 8.01 0.22 -8.14
C CYS A 38 8.03 -0.68 -9.38
N PHE A 39 9.01 -1.58 -9.48
CA PHE A 39 9.12 -2.52 -10.60
C PHE A 39 7.77 -3.16 -10.96
N MET A 40 7.08 -3.74 -9.97
CA MET A 40 5.79 -4.39 -10.20
C MET A 40 4.67 -3.45 -10.67
N VAL A 41 4.66 -2.20 -10.21
CA VAL A 41 3.67 -1.20 -10.64
C VAL A 41 3.99 -0.72 -12.05
N ASN A 42 5.26 -0.48 -12.37
CA ASN A 42 5.68 -0.09 -13.71
C ASN A 42 5.35 -1.19 -14.72
N THR A 43 5.70 -2.45 -14.41
CA THR A 43 5.37 -3.62 -15.25
C THR A 43 3.86 -3.75 -15.49
N MET A 44 3.05 -3.53 -14.44
CA MET A 44 1.59 -3.55 -14.56
C MET A 44 1.06 -2.50 -15.53
N VAL A 45 1.68 -1.31 -15.57
CA VAL A 45 1.29 -0.20 -16.45
C VAL A 45 1.83 -0.38 -17.87
N GLU A 46 3.06 -0.86 -18.03
CA GLU A 46 3.77 -0.89 -19.32
C GLU A 46 3.43 -2.11 -20.19
N VAL A 47 3.23 -3.29 -19.57
CA VAL A 47 3.10 -4.56 -20.31
C VAL A 47 1.97 -5.45 -19.78
N GLY A 48 1.09 -4.90 -18.94
CA GLY A 48 0.06 -5.64 -18.22
C GLY A 48 -0.99 -6.32 -19.10
N ASP A 49 -1.10 -5.98 -20.38
CA ASP A 49 -2.06 -6.54 -21.34
C ASP A 49 -1.40 -7.33 -22.49
N GLY A 50 -0.07 -7.24 -22.66
CA GLY A 50 0.64 -7.80 -23.82
C GLY A 50 1.35 -9.14 -23.60
N ILE A 51 1.52 -9.60 -22.35
CA ILE A 51 2.26 -10.84 -22.04
C ILE A 51 1.49 -11.66 -20.99
N PRO A 52 0.88 -12.82 -21.35
CA PRO A 52 0.06 -13.62 -20.43
C PRO A 52 0.76 -14.04 -19.14
N GLU A 53 2.03 -14.43 -19.21
CA GLU A 53 2.80 -14.84 -18.02
C GLU A 53 3.01 -13.67 -17.05
N VAL A 54 3.16 -12.46 -17.59
CA VAL A 54 3.30 -11.23 -16.78
C VAL A 54 1.96 -10.84 -16.17
N GLN A 55 0.85 -11.02 -16.88
CA GLN A 55 -0.51 -10.76 -16.36
C GLN A 55 -0.76 -11.54 -15.08
N GLU A 56 -0.42 -12.83 -15.06
CA GLU A 56 -0.63 -13.69 -13.91
C GLU A 56 0.19 -13.22 -12.70
N LEU A 57 1.47 -12.86 -12.92
CA LEU A 57 2.36 -12.35 -11.88
C LEU A 57 1.89 -11.01 -11.32
N VAL A 58 1.49 -10.08 -12.19
CA VAL A 58 0.94 -8.78 -11.83
C VAL A 58 -0.35 -8.96 -11.03
N ALA A 59 -1.27 -9.81 -11.48
CA ALA A 59 -2.52 -10.07 -10.78
C ALA A 59 -2.28 -10.74 -9.42
N ALA A 60 -1.33 -11.68 -9.34
CA ALA A 60 -0.93 -12.30 -8.08
C ALA A 60 -0.35 -11.28 -7.09
N TYR A 61 0.50 -10.36 -7.57
CA TYR A 61 1.05 -9.27 -6.76
C TYR A 61 -0.03 -8.30 -6.27
N ARG A 62 -0.96 -7.88 -7.13
CA ARG A 62 -2.11 -7.05 -6.73
C ARG A 62 -2.91 -7.71 -5.61
N ARG A 63 -3.28 -8.98 -5.80
CA ARG A 63 -4.03 -9.73 -4.78
C ARG A 63 -3.23 -9.89 -3.49
N ARG A 64 -1.91 -10.06 -3.56
CA ARG A 64 -1.02 -10.17 -2.39
C ARG A 64 -1.04 -8.89 -1.55
N ILE A 65 -0.89 -7.73 -2.18
CA ILE A 65 -0.97 -6.42 -1.51
C ILE A 65 -2.34 -6.20 -0.87
N GLU A 66 -3.41 -6.42 -1.64
CA GLU A 66 -4.79 -6.25 -1.17
C GLU A 66 -5.09 -7.14 0.05
N ARG A 67 -4.71 -8.43 0.00
CA ARG A 67 -4.88 -9.36 1.12
C ARG A 67 -4.10 -8.94 2.35
N ALA A 68 -2.86 -8.50 2.19
CA ALA A 68 -2.03 -8.07 3.31
C ALA A 68 -2.60 -6.81 3.99
N LEU A 69 -3.02 -5.82 3.19
CA LEU A 69 -3.73 -4.63 3.68
C LEU A 69 -5.02 -5.01 4.41
N LYS A 70 -5.83 -5.88 3.80
CA LYS A 70 -7.08 -6.35 4.41
C LYS A 70 -6.84 -7.07 5.73
N ALA A 71 -5.83 -7.95 5.81
CA ALA A 71 -5.51 -8.67 7.04
C ALA A 71 -5.15 -7.72 8.19
N ALA A 72 -4.32 -6.71 7.92
CA ALA A 72 -4.01 -5.66 8.90
C ALA A 72 -5.28 -4.85 9.28
N LEU A 73 -6.13 -4.51 8.32
CA LEU A 73 -7.38 -3.79 8.59
C LEU A 73 -8.38 -4.64 9.38
N ASP A 74 -8.47 -5.94 9.14
CA ASP A 74 -9.31 -6.85 9.93
C ASP A 74 -8.83 -6.91 11.39
N THR A 75 -7.52 -6.90 11.62
CA THR A 75 -6.94 -6.78 12.97
C THR A 75 -7.34 -5.46 13.62
N ALA A 76 -7.25 -4.35 12.89
CA ALA A 76 -7.68 -3.04 13.38
C ALA A 76 -9.18 -2.99 13.69
N ALA A 77 -10.03 -3.60 12.86
CA ALA A 77 -11.47 -3.67 13.07
C ALA A 77 -11.81 -4.47 14.32
N ARG A 78 -11.17 -5.64 14.52
CA ARG A 78 -11.32 -6.45 15.75
C ARG A 78 -10.87 -5.71 17.00
N ALA A 79 -9.86 -4.85 16.89
CA ALA A 79 -9.38 -4.00 17.99
C ALA A 79 -10.25 -2.75 18.23
N GLY A 80 -11.29 -2.53 17.42
CA GLY A 80 -12.13 -1.32 17.50
C GLY A 80 -11.41 -0.03 17.06
N ASP A 81 -10.31 -0.13 16.31
CA ASP A 81 -9.62 1.04 15.76
C ASP A 81 -10.28 1.53 14.44
N ILE A 82 -11.08 0.70 13.76
CA ILE A 82 -11.85 1.08 12.57
C ILE A 82 -13.25 0.44 12.60
N GLU A 83 -14.16 0.95 11.76
CA GLU A 83 -15.51 0.42 11.59
C GLU A 83 -15.51 -1.04 11.13
N ALA A 84 -16.30 -1.89 11.80
CA ALA A 84 -16.46 -3.29 11.43
C ALA A 84 -17.03 -3.43 10.00
N GLY A 85 -16.54 -4.42 9.24
CA GLY A 85 -16.96 -4.67 7.86
C GLY A 85 -16.31 -3.76 6.80
N SER A 86 -15.61 -2.70 7.19
CA SER A 86 -15.01 -1.74 6.24
C SER A 86 -13.61 -2.10 5.71
N SER A 87 -13.01 -3.20 6.19
CA SER A 87 -11.61 -3.57 5.89
C SER A 87 -11.33 -3.72 4.38
N GLN A 88 -12.26 -4.33 3.64
CA GLN A 88 -12.06 -4.67 2.23
C GLN A 88 -12.01 -3.42 1.34
N ASP A 89 -12.93 -2.48 1.55
CA ASP A 89 -12.98 -1.25 0.75
C ASP A 89 -11.80 -0.33 1.09
N ARG A 90 -11.44 -0.26 2.37
CA ARG A 90 -10.25 0.47 2.83
C ARG A 90 -8.95 -0.11 2.26
N ALA A 91 -8.85 -1.45 2.15
CA ALA A 91 -7.70 -2.11 1.53
C ALA A 91 -7.55 -1.70 0.05
N ARG A 92 -8.65 -1.72 -0.71
CA ARG A 92 -8.67 -1.30 -2.12
C ARG A 92 -8.31 0.17 -2.28
N LEU A 93 -8.83 1.04 -1.41
CA LEU A 93 -8.51 2.46 -1.42
C LEU A 93 -7.01 2.71 -1.18
N ILE A 94 -6.43 2.09 -0.16
CA ILE A 94 -4.99 2.24 0.14
C ILE A 94 -4.15 1.68 -1.01
N GLN A 95 -4.51 0.52 -1.56
CA GLN A 95 -3.79 -0.07 -2.68
C GLN A 95 -3.78 0.86 -3.90
N ALA A 96 -4.94 1.42 -4.26
CA ALA A 96 -5.06 2.35 -5.38
C ALA A 96 -4.19 3.60 -5.17
N ALA A 97 -4.25 4.20 -3.97
CA ALA A 97 -3.44 5.37 -3.63
C ALA A 97 -1.93 5.07 -3.63
N LEU A 98 -1.53 3.90 -3.12
CA LEU A 98 -0.15 3.43 -3.13
C LEU A 98 0.36 3.26 -4.57
N PHE A 99 -0.38 2.55 -5.42
CA PHE A 99 0.04 2.33 -6.81
C PHE A 99 0.08 3.64 -7.59
N GLY A 100 -0.88 4.54 -7.37
CA GLY A 100 -0.86 5.89 -7.93
C GLY A 100 0.41 6.66 -7.54
N ALA A 101 0.81 6.61 -6.26
CA ALA A 101 2.05 7.23 -5.81
C ALA A 101 3.30 6.66 -6.50
N MET A 102 3.35 5.34 -6.70
CA MET A 102 4.47 4.70 -7.41
C MET A 102 4.52 5.09 -8.89
N ALA A 103 3.36 5.17 -9.55
CA ALA A 103 3.26 5.58 -10.95
C ALA A 103 3.67 7.06 -11.14
N VAL A 104 3.22 7.95 -10.26
CA VAL A 104 3.61 9.37 -10.26
C VAL A 104 5.10 9.54 -10.01
N SER A 105 5.68 8.76 -9.08
CA SER A 105 7.13 8.76 -8.85
C SER A 105 7.89 8.31 -10.11
N ARG A 106 7.39 7.29 -10.83
CA ARG A 106 8.00 6.81 -12.07
C ARG A 106 7.98 7.86 -13.18
N ALA A 107 6.95 8.70 -13.21
CA ALA A 107 6.83 9.85 -14.11
C ALA A 107 7.81 11.00 -13.78
N GLY A 108 8.64 10.87 -12.74
CA GLY A 108 9.67 11.83 -12.37
C GLY A 108 9.24 12.84 -11.30
N ASP A 109 8.00 12.77 -10.82
CA ASP A 109 7.50 13.73 -9.84
C ASP A 109 7.42 13.14 -8.43
N LEU A 110 8.51 13.31 -7.67
CA LEU A 110 8.60 12.78 -6.31
C LEU A 110 7.75 13.56 -5.31
N ALA A 111 7.43 14.83 -5.57
CA ALA A 111 6.69 15.66 -4.61
C ALA A 111 5.23 15.20 -4.38
N PRO A 112 4.39 15.02 -5.41
CA PRO A 112 3.05 14.48 -5.27
C PRO A 112 3.04 13.01 -4.88
N ALA A 113 4.02 12.20 -5.32
CA ALA A 113 4.15 10.82 -4.83
C ALA A 113 4.32 10.79 -3.30
N ARG A 114 5.22 11.63 -2.76
CA ARG A 114 5.40 11.78 -1.31
C ARG A 114 4.14 12.28 -0.62
N ALA A 115 3.48 13.29 -1.20
CA ALA A 115 2.26 13.85 -0.63
C ALA A 115 1.14 12.80 -0.55
N ALA A 116 0.99 11.95 -1.58
CA ALA A 116 0.03 10.85 -1.60
C ALA A 116 0.32 9.83 -0.49
N LEU A 117 1.57 9.39 -0.33
CA LEU A 117 1.96 8.47 0.76
C LEU A 117 1.70 9.08 2.14
N GLN A 118 1.99 10.36 2.34
CA GLN A 118 1.66 11.06 3.58
C GLN A 118 0.14 11.17 3.82
N SER A 119 -0.65 11.35 2.75
CA SER A 119 -2.11 11.37 2.85
C SER A 119 -2.68 10.03 3.31
N ILE A 120 -2.13 8.90 2.84
CA ILE A 120 -2.48 7.57 3.35
C ILE A 120 -2.27 7.51 4.86
N THR A 121 -1.08 7.89 5.36
CA THR A 121 -0.79 7.87 6.80
C THR A 121 -1.70 8.79 7.61
N ARG A 122 -2.06 9.97 7.09
CA ARG A 122 -3.02 10.87 7.75
C ARG A 122 -4.42 10.26 7.81
N GLU A 123 -4.85 9.60 6.75
CA GLU A 123 -6.18 8.99 6.67
C GLU A 123 -6.31 7.79 7.63
N LEU A 124 -5.26 6.97 7.75
CA LEU A 124 -5.20 5.90 8.77
C LEU A 124 -5.41 6.44 10.20
N ARG A 125 -4.88 7.63 10.51
CA ARG A 125 -5.08 8.27 11.83
C ARG A 125 -6.51 8.76 12.02
N ARG A 126 -7.14 9.29 10.97
CA ARG A 126 -8.54 9.75 11.01
C ARG A 126 -9.51 8.60 11.23
N TRP A 127 -9.24 7.45 10.65
CA TRP A 127 -10.06 6.26 10.87
C TRP A 127 -10.12 5.86 12.34
N ARG A 128 -8.97 5.93 13.03
CA ARG A 128 -8.88 5.66 14.47
C ARG A 128 -9.65 6.64 15.34
N SER A 129 -9.73 7.91 14.94
CA SER A 129 -10.45 8.93 15.73
C SER A 129 -11.97 8.87 15.60
N HIS A 130 -12.49 8.32 14.50
CA HIS A 130 -13.95 8.26 14.28
C HIS A 130 -14.64 7.17 15.11
N VAL A 131 -13.92 6.12 15.50
CA VAL A 131 -14.50 5.02 16.31
C VAL A 131 -14.45 5.29 17.81
N ARG A 132 -13.60 6.23 18.25
CA ARG A 132 -13.43 6.59 19.67
C ARG A 132 -14.35 7.72 20.15
N ARG A 133 -15.32 8.14 19.31
CA ARG A 133 -16.36 9.11 19.65
C ARG A 133 -17.67 8.38 19.88
#